data_AF-A0A2M7AX42-F1
#
_entry.id   AF-A0A2M7AX42-F1
#
_cell.length_a   1.000
_cell.length_b   1.000
_cell.length_c   1.000
_cell.angle_alpha   90.00
_cell.angle_beta   90.00
_cell.angle_gamma   90.00
#
_symmetry.space_group_name_H-M   'P 1'
#
loop_
_entity.id
_entity.type
_entity.pdbx_description
1 polymer ?
#
loop_
_entity_poly.entity_id
_entity_poly.type
_entity_poly.pdbx_seq_one_letter_code
_entity_poly.pdbx_strand_id
1 'polypeptide(L)'
;MPKIKSLVLILGVLIMSFLVGYLVFAAWTEPTAAPPGANVPAPINVGTTTQTKASTLTINPGELQAQLFRDIDAGGTWYVNPSGISVFSGNVGIGTADPGTAKLNVQVPAGSDALKINTFKFRPISATEMGVYDSGGNQVLIFDEGI
;
A
#
# COMPACT_ATOMS: atom_id res chain seq x y z
N MET A 1 -68.02 41.28 19.92
CA MET A 1 -66.98 40.46 20.55
C MET A 1 -66.39 39.33 19.68
N PRO A 2 -67.12 38.57 18.83
CA PRO A 2 -66.50 37.47 18.05
C PRO A 2 -65.55 37.96 16.95
N LYS A 3 -65.82 39.13 16.35
CA LYS A 3 -65.01 39.71 15.26
C LYS A 3 -63.57 40.06 15.68
N ILE A 4 -63.36 40.52 16.91
CA ILE A 4 -62.02 40.84 17.45
C ILE A 4 -61.20 39.56 17.68
N LYS A 5 -61.82 38.48 18.17
CA LYS A 5 -61.15 37.19 18.39
C LYS A 5 -60.70 36.55 17.06
N SER A 6 -61.57 36.58 16.04
CA SER A 6 -61.20 36.14 14.69
C SER A 6 -60.09 36.99 14.08
N LEU A 7 -60.13 38.31 14.25
CA LEU A 7 -59.08 39.20 13.74
C LEU A 7 -57.71 38.89 14.36
N VAL A 8 -57.66 38.72 15.69
CA VAL A 8 -56.43 38.37 16.42
C VAL A 8 -55.90 37.00 16.00
N LEU A 9 -56.79 36.01 15.84
CA LEU A 9 -56.41 34.68 15.36
C LEU A 9 -55.80 34.74 13.96
N ILE A 10 -56.44 35.46 13.03
CA ILE A 10 -55.95 35.62 11.65
C ILE A 10 -54.57 36.28 11.66
N LEU A 11 -54.39 37.35 12.43
CA LEU A 11 -53.10 38.05 12.52
C LEU A 11 -52.00 37.14 13.11
N GLY A 12 -52.32 36.38 14.16
CA GLY A 12 -51.39 35.44 14.78
C GLY A 12 -50.97 34.31 13.84
N VAL A 13 -51.93 33.74 13.09
CA VAL A 13 -51.65 32.72 12.07
C VAL A 13 -50.79 33.29 10.95
N LEU A 14 -51.04 34.53 10.52
CA LEU A 14 -50.26 35.20 9.49
C LEU A 14 -48.80 35.39 9.93
N ILE A 15 -48.59 35.91 11.15
CA ILE A 15 -47.26 36.12 11.73
C ILE A 15 -46.53 34.79 11.87
N MET A 16 -47.18 33.75 12.38
CA MET A 16 -46.59 32.42 12.47
C MET A 16 -46.23 31.84 11.10
N SER A 17 -47.06 32.06 10.08
CA SER A 17 -46.79 31.60 8.72
C SER A 17 -45.56 32.28 8.13
N PHE A 18 -45.42 33.60 8.30
CA PHE A 18 -44.23 34.33 7.86
C PHE A 18 -42.98 33.96 8.67
N LEU A 19 -43.11 33.77 9.98
CA LEU A 19 -42.01 33.34 10.84
C LEU A 19 -41.49 31.97 10.44
N VAL A 20 -42.39 31.00 10.21
CA VAL A 20 -42.02 29.67 9.73
C VAL A 20 -41.35 29.75 8.35
N GLY A 21 -41.90 30.53 7.42
CA GLY A 21 -41.28 30.74 6.10
C GLY A 21 -39.88 31.33 6.18
N TYR A 22 -39.68 32.34 7.04
CA TYR A 22 -38.38 32.94 7.29
C TYR A 22 -37.39 31.95 7.91
N LEU A 23 -37.80 31.17 8.91
CA LEU A 23 -36.95 30.18 9.57
C LEU A 23 -36.52 29.07 8.59
N VAL A 24 -37.43 28.63 7.71
CA VAL A 24 -37.10 27.64 6.66
C VAL A 24 -36.11 28.22 5.66
N PHE A 25 -36.31 29.46 5.20
CA PHE A 25 -35.40 30.12 4.27
C PHE A 25 -34.02 30.39 4.89
N ALA A 26 -33.97 30.77 6.17
CA ALA A 26 -32.73 31.03 6.89
C ALA A 26 -31.93 29.75 7.20
N ALA A 27 -32.61 28.60 7.34
CA ALA A 27 -31.97 27.31 7.59
C ALA A 27 -31.57 26.56 6.31
N TRP A 28 -32.15 26.92 5.16
CA TRP A 28 -31.82 26.31 3.89
C TRP A 28 -30.48 26.81 3.37
N THR A 29 -29.51 25.91 3.29
CA THR A 29 -28.25 26.15 2.60
C THR A 29 -28.30 25.47 1.24
N GLU A 30 -28.07 26.23 0.18
CA GLU A 30 -27.99 25.67 -1.17
C GLU A 30 -26.80 24.70 -1.29
N PRO A 31 -26.88 23.67 -2.16
CA PRO A 31 -25.76 22.81 -2.46
C PRO A 31 -24.54 23.64 -2.93
N THR A 32 -23.35 23.28 -2.44
CA THR A 32 -22.11 24.02 -2.73
C THR A 32 -21.64 23.91 -4.18
N ALA A 33 -22.19 22.98 -4.97
CA ALA A 33 -21.95 22.88 -6.40
C ALA A 33 -23.17 22.31 -7.14
N ALA A 34 -23.34 22.69 -8.40
CA ALA A 34 -24.31 22.06 -9.30
C ALA A 34 -23.95 20.58 -9.49
N PRO A 35 -24.91 19.64 -9.42
CA PRO A 35 -24.63 18.23 -9.68
C PRO A 35 -23.97 18.02 -11.05
N PRO A 36 -22.96 17.14 -11.16
CA PRO A 36 -22.41 16.25 -10.12
C PRO A 36 -21.20 16.84 -9.34
N GLY A 37 -20.94 18.14 -9.44
CA GLY A 37 -19.66 18.78 -9.05
C GLY A 37 -19.24 18.68 -7.58
N ALA A 38 -20.12 18.28 -6.66
CA ALA A 38 -19.82 18.04 -5.24
C ALA A 38 -20.12 16.60 -4.80
N ASN A 39 -20.18 15.65 -5.74
CA ASN A 39 -20.32 14.24 -5.38
C ASN A 39 -19.09 13.76 -4.64
N VAL A 40 -19.31 12.93 -3.62
CA VAL A 40 -18.23 12.16 -3.00
C VAL A 40 -17.55 11.32 -4.08
N PRO A 41 -16.20 11.24 -4.12
CA PRO A 41 -15.52 10.34 -5.04
C PRO A 41 -16.09 8.93 -4.99
N ALA A 42 -16.17 8.28 -6.16
CA ALA A 42 -16.68 6.93 -6.24
C ALA A 42 -15.87 5.99 -5.33
N PRO A 43 -16.49 5.03 -4.62
CA PRO A 43 -15.75 4.10 -3.76
C PRO A 43 -14.57 3.41 -4.47
N ILE A 44 -13.55 3.00 -3.71
CA ILE A 44 -12.30 2.43 -4.24
C ILE A 44 -12.51 1.18 -5.12
N ASN A 45 -13.66 0.50 -5.00
CA ASN A 45 -14.00 -0.71 -5.76
C ASN A 45 -14.73 -0.45 -7.09
N VAL A 46 -15.07 0.80 -7.43
CA VAL A 46 -15.88 1.12 -8.63
C VAL A 46 -15.29 2.23 -9.52
N GLY A 47 -14.36 3.05 -9.01
CA GLY A 47 -13.74 4.13 -9.77
C GLY A 47 -12.42 3.73 -10.43
N THR A 48 -12.11 4.32 -11.59
CA THR A 48 -10.79 4.20 -12.25
C THR A 48 -9.81 5.31 -11.85
N THR A 49 -10.28 6.36 -11.19
CA THR A 49 -9.45 7.42 -10.64
C THR A 49 -8.65 6.91 -9.45
N THR A 50 -7.37 7.28 -9.37
CA THR A 50 -6.51 6.97 -8.21
C THR A 50 -7.11 7.55 -6.93
N GLN A 51 -7.19 6.72 -5.89
CA GLN A 51 -7.66 7.10 -4.56
C GLN A 51 -6.61 6.71 -3.51
N THR A 52 -6.44 7.56 -2.49
CA THR A 52 -5.53 7.32 -1.38
C THR A 52 -6.31 7.01 -0.12
N LYS A 53 -6.02 5.88 0.53
CA LYS A 53 -6.51 5.60 1.88
C LYS A 53 -5.46 6.06 2.88
N ALA A 54 -5.76 7.09 3.68
CA ALA A 54 -4.81 7.69 4.62
C ALA A 54 -4.44 6.80 5.82
N SER A 55 -4.98 5.58 5.90
CA SER A 55 -4.76 4.63 6.97
C SER A 55 -4.77 3.20 6.43
N THR A 56 -4.47 2.22 7.29
CA THR A 56 -4.31 0.80 6.92
C THR A 56 -5.50 0.28 6.13
N LEU A 57 -5.21 -0.34 4.98
CA LEU A 57 -6.16 -1.15 4.23
C LEU A 57 -6.03 -2.60 4.68
N THR A 58 -6.98 -3.07 5.49
CA THR A 58 -7.05 -4.49 5.87
C THR A 58 -7.84 -5.25 4.80
N ILE A 59 -7.23 -6.27 4.20
CA ILE A 59 -7.92 -7.30 3.41
C ILE A 59 -8.10 -8.50 4.35
N ASN A 60 -9.34 -8.92 4.62
CA ASN A 60 -9.64 -10.06 5.50
C ASN A 60 -10.72 -10.94 4.84
N PRO A 61 -10.52 -12.27 4.68
CA PRO A 61 -9.35 -13.09 5.02
C PRO A 61 -8.33 -13.23 3.87
N GLY A 62 -8.43 -12.41 2.83
CA GLY A 62 -7.72 -12.60 1.57
C GLY A 62 -6.29 -12.06 1.51
N GLU A 63 -5.57 -12.46 0.47
CA GLU A 63 -4.27 -11.91 0.09
C GLU A 63 -4.47 -10.65 -0.77
N LEU A 64 -3.65 -9.63 -0.56
CA LEU A 64 -3.62 -8.47 -1.45
C LEU A 64 -2.93 -8.89 -2.75
N GLN A 65 -3.67 -9.07 -3.83
CA GLN A 65 -3.08 -9.33 -5.15
C GLN A 65 -2.82 -8.01 -5.87
N ALA A 66 -1.56 -7.64 -6.02
CA ALA A 66 -1.13 -6.46 -6.76
C ALA A 66 -0.06 -6.85 -7.78
N GLN A 67 -0.08 -6.22 -8.96
CA GLN A 67 0.96 -6.39 -9.97
C GLN A 67 2.34 -5.95 -9.45
N LEU A 68 2.35 -5.00 -8.51
CA LEU A 68 3.56 -4.45 -7.91
C LEU A 68 3.29 -4.01 -6.47
N PHE A 69 4.14 -4.40 -5.54
CA PHE A 69 4.18 -3.83 -4.19
C PHE A 69 5.32 -2.82 -4.14
N ARG A 70 5.01 -1.53 -3.99
CA ARG A 70 6.01 -0.49 -3.74
C ARG A 70 5.89 -0.06 -2.28
N ASP A 71 7.02 -0.02 -1.59
CA ASP A 71 7.11 0.68 -0.32
C ASP A 71 7.38 2.16 -0.60
N ILE A 72 6.54 3.05 -0.03
CA ILE A 72 6.62 4.50 -0.24
C ILE A 72 7.62 5.15 0.73
N ASP A 73 8.00 4.48 1.81
CA ASP A 73 8.71 5.09 2.94
C ASP A 73 10.18 5.46 2.64
N ALA A 74 10.67 5.24 1.42
CA ALA A 74 12.00 5.65 0.96
C ALA A 74 12.06 6.02 -0.53
N GLY A 75 11.11 6.81 -1.05
CA GLY A 75 11.20 7.35 -2.42
C GLY A 75 10.96 6.31 -3.54
N GLY A 76 10.35 5.16 -3.22
CA GLY A 76 9.87 4.19 -4.22
C GLY A 76 10.93 3.29 -4.87
N THR A 77 12.13 3.21 -4.31
CA THR A 77 13.24 2.39 -4.85
C THR A 77 13.13 0.90 -4.53
N TRP A 78 12.28 0.51 -3.57
CA TRP A 78 12.14 -0.87 -3.10
C TRP A 78 10.78 -1.42 -3.50
N TYR A 79 10.80 -2.53 -4.23
CA TYR A 79 9.57 -3.14 -4.71
C TYR A 79 9.78 -4.62 -4.99
N VAL A 80 8.72 -5.41 -4.80
CA VAL A 80 8.66 -6.80 -5.27
C VAL A 80 7.84 -6.82 -6.55
N ASN A 81 8.49 -7.19 -7.66
CA ASN A 81 7.86 -7.43 -8.95
C ASN A 81 8.05 -8.89 -9.36
N PRO A 82 7.02 -9.73 -9.21
CA PRO A 82 7.10 -11.13 -9.61
C PRO A 82 7.33 -11.34 -11.12
N SER A 83 6.96 -10.35 -11.95
CA SER A 83 7.12 -10.39 -13.41
C SER A 83 8.33 -9.59 -13.90
N GLY A 84 9.24 -9.19 -13.01
CA GLY A 84 10.37 -8.34 -13.35
C GLY A 84 11.41 -8.25 -12.24
N ILE A 85 11.92 -7.05 -12.03
CA ILE A 85 12.99 -6.75 -11.09
C ILE A 85 12.42 -6.62 -9.67
N SER A 86 13.00 -7.29 -8.67
CA SER A 86 12.65 -7.04 -7.26
C SER A 86 13.85 -6.43 -6.54
N VAL A 87 13.62 -5.37 -5.76
CA VAL A 87 14.65 -4.61 -5.05
C VAL A 87 14.29 -4.58 -3.56
N PHE A 88 15.21 -5.05 -2.71
CA PHE A 88 15.04 -5.13 -1.25
C PHE A 88 16.05 -4.22 -0.54
N SER A 89 15.62 -3.47 0.47
CA SER A 89 16.45 -2.49 1.22
C SER A 89 17.30 -3.11 2.33
N GLY A 90 17.23 -4.43 2.51
CA GLY A 90 17.85 -5.15 3.62
C GLY A 90 18.17 -6.60 3.28
N ASN A 91 18.55 -7.34 4.31
CA ASN A 91 18.96 -8.73 4.20
C ASN A 91 17.78 -9.60 3.75
N VAL A 92 17.98 -10.38 2.69
CA VAL A 92 16.96 -11.31 2.17
C VAL A 92 17.22 -12.70 2.73
N GLY A 93 16.34 -13.17 3.62
CA GLY A 93 16.38 -14.54 4.12
C GLY A 93 15.73 -15.52 3.13
N ILE A 94 16.50 -16.51 2.67
CA ILE A 94 15.96 -17.66 1.92
C ILE A 94 15.90 -18.85 2.88
N GLY A 95 14.69 -19.22 3.32
CA GLY A 95 14.47 -20.31 4.28
C GLY A 95 14.69 -19.97 5.76
N THR A 96 14.93 -18.69 6.09
CA THR A 96 15.02 -18.17 7.47
C THR A 96 14.31 -16.83 7.58
N ALA A 97 13.68 -16.56 8.73
CA ALA A 97 13.10 -15.25 9.07
C ALA A 97 14.13 -14.28 9.67
N ASP A 98 15.30 -14.79 10.07
CA ASP A 98 16.42 -14.01 10.60
C ASP A 98 17.68 -14.28 9.75
N PRO A 99 17.92 -13.48 8.70
CA PRO A 99 19.11 -13.60 7.86
C PRO A 99 20.38 -13.03 8.51
N GLY A 100 20.34 -12.59 9.77
CA GLY A 100 21.50 -12.03 10.47
C GLY A 100 22.08 -10.83 9.72
N THR A 101 23.37 -10.86 9.37
CA THR A 101 24.11 -9.75 8.74
C THR A 101 24.35 -9.88 7.22
N ALA A 102 23.80 -10.90 6.53
CA ALA A 102 24.09 -11.21 5.12
C ALA A 102 23.14 -10.54 4.06
N LYS A 103 23.66 -10.02 2.92
CA LYS A 103 23.06 -8.86 2.21
C LYS A 103 22.60 -8.89 0.71
N LEU A 104 22.75 -9.90 -0.18
CA LEU A 104 22.83 -9.58 -1.65
C LEU A 104 21.94 -10.33 -2.71
N ASN A 105 21.49 -9.57 -3.76
CA ASN A 105 21.13 -10.01 -5.13
C ASN A 105 21.36 -8.93 -6.25
N VAL A 106 21.63 -9.34 -7.52
CA VAL A 106 22.26 -8.57 -8.65
C VAL A 106 21.49 -8.66 -9.98
N GLN A 107 21.54 -7.64 -10.87
CA GLN A 107 20.86 -7.62 -12.18
C GLN A 107 21.71 -7.20 -13.39
N VAL A 108 21.56 -7.94 -14.50
CA VAL A 108 22.32 -7.74 -15.76
C VAL A 108 21.50 -8.11 -17.03
N PRO A 109 21.83 -7.57 -18.22
CA PRO A 109 21.20 -7.87 -19.53
C PRO A 109 21.49 -9.28 -20.09
N ALA A 110 20.74 -9.68 -21.12
CA ALA A 110 20.84 -11.01 -21.76
C ALA A 110 22.25 -11.33 -22.28
N GLY A 111 22.82 -12.46 -21.85
CA GLY A 111 24.18 -12.92 -22.17
C GLY A 111 25.19 -12.85 -21.01
N SER A 112 24.78 -12.32 -19.85
CA SER A 112 25.63 -12.07 -18.68
C SER A 112 25.39 -13.09 -17.55
N ASP A 113 26.39 -13.34 -16.70
CA ASP A 113 26.24 -14.22 -15.52
C ASP A 113 25.44 -13.54 -14.39
N ALA A 114 24.23 -14.06 -14.10
CA ALA A 114 23.28 -13.47 -13.16
C ALA A 114 23.65 -13.66 -11.67
N LEU A 115 24.11 -14.86 -11.33
CA LEU A 115 24.77 -15.20 -10.08
C LEU A 115 25.64 -16.41 -10.39
N LYS A 116 26.93 -16.21 -10.66
CA LYS A 116 27.84 -17.34 -10.80
C LYS A 116 28.32 -17.75 -9.42
N ILE A 117 27.91 -18.95 -9.02
CA ILE A 117 28.76 -19.79 -8.18
C ILE A 117 29.18 -21.07 -8.95
N ASN A 118 29.08 -21.03 -10.28
CA ASN A 118 29.57 -22.04 -11.21
C ASN A 118 28.97 -23.47 -10.93
N THR A 119 29.63 -24.56 -11.30
CA THR A 119 29.28 -25.97 -10.94
C THR A 119 29.50 -26.33 -9.46
N PHE A 120 29.82 -25.34 -8.64
CA PHE A 120 30.52 -25.54 -7.40
C PHE A 120 29.64 -25.35 -6.17
N LYS A 121 29.90 -26.14 -5.13
CA LYS A 121 29.24 -26.06 -3.83
C LYS A 121 30.19 -25.46 -2.82
N PHE A 122 29.75 -24.44 -2.10
CA PHE A 122 30.44 -23.93 -0.92
C PHE A 122 29.89 -24.68 0.29
N ARG A 123 30.75 -25.44 0.98
CA ARG A 123 30.35 -26.19 2.17
C ARG A 123 31.37 -25.91 3.28
N PRO A 124 30.94 -25.63 4.52
CA PRO A 124 31.85 -25.68 5.65
C PRO A 124 32.50 -27.06 5.69
N ILE A 125 33.83 -27.09 5.76
CA ILE A 125 34.61 -28.32 6.00
C ILE A 125 34.76 -28.51 7.51
N SER A 126 34.81 -27.39 8.25
CA SER A 126 34.83 -27.31 9.71
C SER A 126 34.06 -26.06 10.17
N ALA A 127 34.17 -25.70 11.45
CA ALA A 127 33.55 -24.49 11.99
C ALA A 127 34.21 -23.19 11.47
N THR A 128 35.43 -23.27 10.94
CA THR A 128 36.21 -22.12 10.49
C THR A 128 36.65 -22.20 9.02
N GLU A 129 36.55 -23.38 8.39
CA GLU A 129 37.01 -23.56 7.01
C GLU A 129 35.85 -23.76 6.03
N MET A 130 35.97 -23.15 4.85
CA MET A 130 35.03 -23.30 3.74
C MET A 130 35.70 -23.98 2.55
N GLY A 131 35.05 -25.01 2.03
CA GLY A 131 35.48 -25.73 0.84
C GLY A 131 34.64 -25.38 -0.37
N VAL A 132 35.29 -25.33 -1.52
CA VAL A 132 34.65 -25.24 -2.83
C VAL A 132 34.73 -26.61 -3.49
N TYR A 133 33.58 -27.20 -3.80
CA TYR A 133 33.47 -28.55 -4.35
C TYR A 133 32.93 -28.50 -5.77
N ASP A 134 33.36 -29.39 -6.67
CA ASP A 134 32.78 -29.50 -8.01
C ASP A 134 31.41 -30.22 -8.03
N SER A 135 30.87 -30.45 -9.22
CA SER A 135 29.61 -31.16 -9.43
C SER A 135 29.66 -32.65 -9.08
N GLY A 136 30.86 -33.26 -9.03
CA GLY A 136 31.08 -34.65 -8.60
C GLY A 136 31.21 -34.80 -7.08
N GLY A 137 31.23 -33.68 -6.34
CA GLY A 137 31.43 -33.67 -4.89
C GLY A 137 32.91 -33.73 -4.48
N ASN A 138 33.84 -33.57 -5.42
CA ASN A 138 35.26 -33.49 -5.11
C ASN A 138 35.57 -32.09 -4.61
N GLN A 139 36.42 -32.01 -3.59
CA GLN A 139 36.92 -30.74 -3.09
C GLN A 139 37.96 -30.18 -4.06
N VAL A 140 37.73 -28.97 -4.55
CA VAL A 140 38.58 -28.32 -5.55
C VAL A 140 39.43 -27.21 -4.94
N LEU A 141 38.94 -26.54 -3.89
CA LEU A 141 39.69 -25.51 -3.17
C LEU A 141 39.34 -25.52 -1.70
N ILE A 142 40.36 -25.33 -0.86
CA ILE A 142 40.23 -25.09 0.57
C ILE A 142 40.83 -23.71 0.83
N PHE A 143 40.05 -22.85 1.47
CA PHE A 143 40.63 -21.69 2.14
C PHE A 143 41.10 -22.19 3.51
N ASP A 144 42.34 -22.66 3.56
CA ASP A 144 43.02 -23.03 4.79
C ASP A 144 43.48 -21.74 5.47
N GLU A 145 43.05 -21.55 6.71
CA GLU A 145 43.60 -20.55 7.62
C GLU A 145 44.89 -21.14 8.21
N GLY A 146 45.95 -21.22 7.40
CA GLY A 146 47.25 -21.69 7.87
C GLY A 146 47.76 -20.82 9.03
N ILE A 147 47.50 -21.30 10.26
CA ILE A 147 47.85 -20.79 11.60
C ILE A 147 47.12 -19.52 12.06
#